data_AF-A0A0M2U4K8-F1
#
_entry.id   AF-A0A0M2U4K8-F1
#
_cell.length_a   1.000
_cell.length_b   1.000
_cell.length_c   1.000
_cell.angle_alpha   90.00
_cell.angle_beta   90.00
_cell.angle_gamma   90.00
#
_symmetry.space_group_name_H-M   'P 1'
#
loop_
_entity.id
_entity.type
_entity.pdbx_description
1 polymer ?
#
loop_
_entity_poly.entity_id
_entity_poly.type
_entity_poly.pdbx_seq_one_letter_code
_entity_poly.pdbx_strand_id
1 'polypeptide(L)'
;MSTSEDYGKIVQDEGFRAVATAIRRATVSEQFHKARAGRQDYEIHYGLFQDLRQKARFKDQIVALLSQFIASYNYENARRAEQKARSGGGDERRRPQVTQQQLDQLIGLFDRFPPEVVTLLLTAYGSARDVRDAGKRGDAVVGAGATPGEGEYPTVEEQAD
;
A
#
# COMPACT_ATOMS: atom_id res chain seq x y z
N MET A 1 -30.91 8.48 -16.66
CA MET A 1 -30.88 7.74 -15.38
C MET A 1 -30.99 6.25 -15.69
N SER A 2 -30.33 5.42 -14.88
CA SER A 2 -29.94 4.00 -15.08
C SER A 2 -28.68 3.79 -15.93
N THR A 3 -27.64 3.05 -15.51
CA THR A 3 -27.54 2.09 -14.38
C THR A 3 -26.08 1.65 -14.22
N SER A 4 -25.60 1.58 -12.96
CA SER A 4 -24.29 1.04 -12.56
C SER A 4 -23.07 1.79 -13.10
N GLU A 5 -22.54 2.75 -12.32
CA GLU A 5 -21.12 3.12 -12.50
C GLU A 5 -20.30 1.83 -12.39
N ASP A 6 -19.71 1.40 -13.51
CA ASP A 6 -18.87 0.20 -13.55
C ASP A 6 -17.55 0.52 -12.85
N TYR A 7 -17.55 0.40 -11.52
CA TYR A 7 -16.37 0.58 -10.68
C TYR A 7 -15.25 -0.41 -11.06
N GLY A 8 -15.56 -1.49 -11.79
CA GLY A 8 -14.58 -2.36 -12.41
C GLY A 8 -13.60 -1.60 -13.32
N LYS A 9 -14.07 -0.55 -14.00
CA LYS A 9 -13.23 0.31 -14.85
C LYS A 9 -12.16 1.06 -14.06
N ILE A 10 -12.44 1.45 -12.81
CA ILE A 10 -11.46 2.11 -11.94
C ILE A 10 -10.29 1.17 -11.67
N VAL A 11 -10.58 -0.08 -11.28
CA VAL A 11 -9.54 -1.03 -10.86
C VAL A 11 -8.82 -1.70 -12.04
N GLN A 12 -9.37 -1.57 -13.26
CA GLN A 12 -8.74 -2.01 -14.50
C GLN A 12 -7.83 -0.95 -15.12
N ASP A 13 -8.02 0.31 -14.78
CA ASP A 13 -7.22 1.44 -15.26
C ASP A 13 -5.75 1.30 -14.83
N GLU A 14 -4.84 1.53 -15.77
CA GLU A 14 -3.41 1.38 -15.56
C GLU A 14 -2.85 2.45 -14.60
N GLY A 15 -3.38 3.67 -14.67
CA GLY A 15 -3.04 4.77 -13.77
C GLY A 15 -3.41 4.45 -12.33
N PHE A 16 -4.63 3.96 -12.11
CA PHE A 16 -5.07 3.47 -10.80
C PHE A 16 -4.13 2.37 -10.27
N ARG A 17 -3.84 1.35 -11.06
CA ARG A 17 -3.00 0.21 -10.65
C ARG A 17 -1.56 0.63 -10.34
N ALA A 18 -0.99 1.53 -11.13
CA ALA A 18 0.35 2.05 -10.92
C ALA A 18 0.44 2.81 -9.58
N VAL A 19 -0.52 3.70 -9.31
CA VAL A 19 -0.53 4.50 -8.09
C VAL A 19 -0.84 3.63 -6.87
N ALA A 20 -1.78 2.69 -6.96
CA ALA A 20 -2.02 1.72 -5.88
C ALA A 20 -0.76 0.90 -5.54
N THR A 21 -0.02 0.48 -6.58
CA THR A 21 1.26 -0.23 -6.41
C THR A 21 2.31 0.65 -5.74
N ALA A 22 2.39 1.93 -6.11
CA ALA A 22 3.30 2.89 -5.49
C ALA A 22 2.98 3.10 -4.00
N ILE A 23 1.69 3.33 -3.66
CA ILE A 23 1.20 3.45 -2.27
C ILE A 23 1.60 2.22 -1.46
N ARG A 24 1.34 1.02 -1.99
CA ARG A 24 1.68 -0.25 -1.32
C ARG A 24 3.17 -0.40 -1.06
N ARG A 25 4.01 0.00 -2.02
CA ARG A 25 5.48 -0.03 -1.90
C ARG A 25 5.97 0.99 -0.88
N ALA A 26 5.34 2.16 -0.79
CA ALA A 26 5.71 3.23 0.13
C ALA A 26 5.18 3.06 1.58
N THR A 27 4.31 2.06 1.80
CA THR A 27 3.66 1.81 3.09
C THR A 27 3.93 0.37 3.57
N VAL A 28 3.04 -0.57 3.21
CA VAL A 28 3.00 -1.95 3.70
C VAL A 28 4.28 -2.72 3.39
N SER A 29 4.84 -2.53 2.20
CA SER A 29 6.01 -3.30 1.75
C SER A 29 7.25 -2.92 2.55
N GLU A 30 7.50 -1.63 2.81
CA GLU A 30 8.67 -1.20 3.59
C GLU A 30 8.53 -1.51 5.08
N GLN A 31 7.33 -1.42 5.64
CA GLN A 31 7.11 -1.84 7.02
C GLN A 31 7.48 -3.31 7.22
N PHE A 32 7.06 -4.17 6.29
CA PHE A 32 7.43 -5.59 6.31
C PHE A 32 8.93 -5.80 6.11
N HIS A 33 9.56 -5.08 5.18
CA HIS A 33 10.99 -5.19 4.93
C HIS A 33 11.85 -4.72 6.11
N LYS A 34 11.48 -3.60 6.76
CA LYS A 34 12.14 -3.12 7.98
C LYS A 34 12.06 -4.16 9.10
N ALA A 35 10.87 -4.75 9.32
CA ALA A 35 10.67 -5.77 10.34
C ALA A 35 11.48 -7.06 10.08
N ARG A 36 11.64 -7.48 8.82
CA ARG A 36 12.32 -8.74 8.48
C ARG A 36 13.82 -8.61 8.24
N ALA A 37 14.28 -7.51 7.64
CA ALA A 37 15.66 -7.34 7.20
C ALA A 37 16.50 -6.45 8.13
N GLY A 38 15.89 -5.83 9.15
CA GLY A 38 16.56 -4.90 10.06
C GLY A 38 17.07 -3.61 9.41
N ARG A 39 16.86 -3.45 8.09
CA ARG A 39 17.26 -2.28 7.30
C ARG A 39 16.04 -1.68 6.60
N GLN A 40 15.91 -0.37 6.72
CA GLN A 40 14.94 0.42 6.00
C GLN A 40 15.65 1.01 4.80
N ASP A 41 15.32 0.52 3.61
CA ASP A 41 15.88 1.11 2.40
C ASP A 41 15.14 2.41 2.16
N TYR A 42 13.81 2.42 2.08
CA TYR A 42 13.02 3.59 1.67
C TYR A 42 12.25 4.31 2.79
N GLU A 43 11.83 5.55 2.55
CA GLU A 43 10.96 6.30 3.46
C GLU A 43 9.60 5.59 3.63
N ILE A 44 9.08 5.56 4.85
CA ILE A 44 7.79 4.95 5.18
C ILE A 44 6.77 6.05 5.42
N HIS A 45 5.71 6.08 4.60
CA HIS A 45 4.66 7.09 4.70
C HIS A 45 3.53 6.63 5.65
N TYR A 46 3.80 6.63 6.97
CA TYR A 46 2.87 6.12 7.99
C TYR A 46 1.49 6.82 8.03
N GLY A 47 1.41 8.08 7.57
CA GLY A 47 0.16 8.86 7.54
C GLY A 47 -0.66 8.74 6.25
N LEU A 48 -0.11 8.13 5.18
CA LEU A 48 -0.68 8.25 3.84
C LEU A 48 -2.12 7.73 3.75
N PHE A 49 -2.44 6.58 4.35
CA PHE A 49 -3.81 6.04 4.34
C PHE A 49 -4.80 6.88 5.16
N GLN A 50 -4.33 7.57 6.20
CA GLN A 50 -5.16 8.50 6.95
C GLN A 50 -5.42 9.76 6.12
N ASP A 51 -4.37 10.32 5.52
CA ASP A 51 -4.47 11.50 4.66
C ASP A 51 -5.40 11.29 3.47
N LEU A 52 -5.29 10.13 2.79
CA LEU A 52 -6.18 9.75 1.71
C LEU A 52 -7.64 9.76 2.17
N ARG A 53 -7.96 9.14 3.31
CA ARG A 53 -9.33 9.07 3.85
C ARG A 53 -9.87 10.44 4.25
N GLN A 54 -9.05 11.29 4.87
CA GLN A 54 -9.47 12.62 5.29
C GLN A 54 -9.80 13.53 4.09
N LYS A 55 -9.05 13.40 2.99
CA LYS A 55 -9.18 14.25 1.80
C LYS A 55 -10.07 13.64 0.71
N ALA A 56 -10.56 12.42 0.90
CA ALA A 56 -11.27 11.62 -0.12
C ALA A 56 -12.46 12.34 -0.78
N ARG A 57 -13.17 13.19 -0.04
CA ARG A 57 -14.36 13.89 -0.53
C ARG A 57 -14.04 15.10 -1.42
N PHE A 58 -12.82 15.61 -1.37
CA PHE A 58 -12.42 16.85 -2.01
C PHE A 58 -11.42 16.57 -3.13
N LYS A 59 -11.89 16.69 -4.37
CA LYS A 59 -11.11 16.33 -5.57
C LYS A 59 -9.79 17.09 -5.68
N ASP A 60 -9.82 18.39 -5.44
CA ASP A 60 -8.65 19.27 -5.41
C ASP A 60 -7.62 18.82 -4.36
N GLN A 61 -8.09 18.49 -3.15
CA GLN A 61 -7.22 18.06 -2.06
C GLN A 61 -6.59 16.69 -2.32
N ILE A 62 -7.36 15.74 -2.89
CA ILE A 62 -6.82 14.42 -3.19
C ILE A 62 -5.85 14.45 -4.37
N VAL A 63 -6.14 15.24 -5.41
CA VAL A 63 -5.23 15.43 -6.54
C VAL A 63 -3.92 16.07 -6.07
N ALA A 64 -3.98 17.07 -5.20
CA ALA A 64 -2.78 17.69 -4.62
C ALA A 64 -1.96 16.68 -3.79
N LEU A 65 -2.62 15.91 -2.90
CA LEU A 65 -1.96 14.90 -2.09
C LEU A 65 -1.28 13.83 -2.95
N LEU A 66 -1.98 13.28 -3.95
CA LEU A 66 -1.46 12.24 -4.83
C LEU A 66 -0.32 12.76 -5.70
N SER A 67 -0.41 13.98 -6.20
CA SER A 67 0.65 14.61 -6.99
C SER A 67 1.93 14.77 -6.17
N GLN A 68 1.81 15.27 -4.93
CA GLN A 68 2.95 15.41 -4.03
C GLN A 68 3.56 14.05 -3.67
N PHE A 69 2.72 13.06 -3.37
CA PHE A 69 3.16 11.70 -3.09
C PHE A 69 3.93 11.09 -4.29
N ILE A 70 3.38 11.19 -5.50
CA ILE A 70 3.99 10.63 -6.72
C ILE A 70 5.34 11.29 -7.01
N ALA A 71 5.42 12.61 -6.89
CA ALA A 71 6.67 13.35 -7.09
C ALA A 71 7.77 12.88 -6.12
N SER A 72 7.45 12.81 -4.82
CA SER A 72 8.38 12.32 -3.80
C SER A 72 8.79 10.87 -4.03
N TYR A 73 7.83 10.00 -4.36
CA TYR A 73 8.07 8.58 -4.63
C TYR A 73 9.00 8.37 -5.83
N ASN A 74 8.74 9.05 -6.95
CA ASN A 74 9.57 8.96 -8.14
C ASN A 74 10.98 9.54 -7.92
N TYR A 75 11.08 10.66 -7.19
CA TYR A 75 12.37 11.24 -6.82
C TYR A 75 13.22 10.29 -5.96
N GLU A 76 12.64 9.69 -4.92
CA GLU A 76 13.33 8.74 -4.07
C GLU A 76 13.82 7.52 -4.88
N ASN A 77 12.97 6.98 -5.75
CA ASN A 77 13.30 5.86 -6.61
C ASN A 77 14.47 6.18 -7.55
N ALA A 78 14.48 7.37 -8.16
CA ALA A 78 15.56 7.82 -9.04
C ALA A 78 16.89 7.95 -8.29
N ARG A 79 16.86 8.61 -7.13
CA ARG A 79 18.04 8.79 -6.26
C ARG A 79 18.63 7.44 -5.83
N ARG A 80 17.78 6.46 -5.51
CA ARG A 80 18.23 5.11 -5.12
C ARG A 80 18.80 4.31 -6.28
N ALA A 81 18.19 4.42 -7.46
CA ALA A 81 18.71 3.78 -8.66
C ALA A 81 20.12 4.30 -8.97
N GLU A 82 20.34 5.61 -8.84
CA GLU A 82 21.66 6.23 -9.02
C GLU A 82 22.68 5.76 -7.98
N GLN A 83 22.32 5.77 -6.69
CA GLN A 83 23.21 5.30 -5.62
C GLN A 83 23.68 3.85 -5.84
N LYS A 84 22.76 2.97 -6.26
CA LYS A 84 23.07 1.56 -6.54
C LYS A 84 23.92 1.36 -7.78
N ALA A 85 23.65 2.12 -8.84
CA ALA A 85 24.48 2.11 -10.03
C ALA A 85 25.93 2.50 -9.71
N ARG A 86 26.13 3.48 -8.83
CA ARG A 86 27.47 3.92 -8.38
C ARG A 86 28.17 2.90 -7.48
N SER A 87 27.44 2.10 -6.70
CA SER A 87 28.03 1.11 -5.79
C SER A 87 28.22 -0.28 -6.39
N GLY A 88 27.93 -0.47 -7.70
CA GLY A 88 28.04 -1.77 -8.37
C GLY A 88 27.01 -2.80 -7.90
N GLY A 89 25.97 -2.37 -7.17
CA GLY A 89 24.95 -3.25 -6.60
C GLY A 89 23.88 -3.66 -7.62
N GLY A 90 23.50 -4.95 -7.59
CA GLY A 90 22.47 -5.54 -8.45
C GLY A 90 21.02 -5.08 -8.19
N ASP A 91 20.12 -5.49 -9.08
CA ASP A 91 18.78 -4.93 -9.31
C ASP A 91 17.67 -5.32 -8.29
N GLU A 92 18.02 -5.95 -7.18
CA GLU A 92 17.06 -6.73 -6.36
C GLU A 92 15.90 -5.96 -5.72
N ARG A 93 15.90 -4.61 -5.73
CA ARG A 93 14.84 -3.80 -5.09
C ARG A 93 14.45 -2.54 -5.88
N ARG A 94 14.49 -2.57 -7.22
CA ARG A 94 13.93 -1.45 -8.00
C ARG A 94 12.42 -1.35 -7.83
N ARG A 95 11.95 -0.11 -7.75
CA ARG A 95 10.55 0.26 -7.71
C ARG A 95 10.15 0.86 -9.05
N PRO A 96 9.02 0.45 -9.64
CA PRO A 96 8.52 1.08 -10.85
C PRO A 96 8.18 2.55 -10.55
N GLN A 97 8.50 3.43 -11.49
CA GLN A 97 8.07 4.82 -11.46
C GLN A 97 6.60 4.89 -11.86
N VAL A 98 5.88 5.89 -11.35
CA VAL A 98 4.59 6.29 -11.93
C VAL A 98 4.87 7.21 -13.12
N THR A 99 4.34 6.89 -14.30
CA THR A 99 4.56 7.68 -15.52
C THR A 99 3.58 8.85 -15.61
N GLN A 100 3.90 9.84 -16.46
CA GLN A 100 2.97 10.93 -16.74
C GLN A 100 1.62 10.42 -17.28
N GLN A 101 1.65 9.46 -18.21
CA GLN A 101 0.44 8.85 -18.78
C GLN A 101 -0.43 8.19 -17.69
N GLN A 102 0.18 7.52 -16.71
CA GLN A 102 -0.53 6.91 -15.59
C GLN A 102 -1.14 7.97 -14.66
N LEU A 103 -0.47 9.10 -14.47
CA LEU A 103 -1.03 10.23 -13.73
C LEU A 103 -2.22 10.84 -14.47
N ASP A 104 -2.13 11.03 -15.79
CA ASP A 104 -3.22 11.55 -16.62
C ASP A 104 -4.45 10.62 -16.56
N GLN A 105 -4.23 9.30 -16.66
CA GLN A 105 -5.29 8.29 -16.50
C GLN A 105 -5.97 8.36 -15.13
N LEU A 106 -5.18 8.49 -14.05
CA LEU A 106 -5.71 8.63 -12.70
C LEU A 106 -6.55 9.91 -12.54
N ILE A 107 -6.08 11.05 -13.06
CA ILE A 107 -6.84 12.31 -13.03
C ILE A 107 -8.16 12.13 -13.77
N GLY A 108 -8.14 11.48 -14.94
CA GLY A 108 -9.35 11.15 -15.69
C GLY A 108 -10.33 10.25 -14.94
N LEU A 109 -9.92 9.46 -13.94
CA LEU A 109 -10.84 8.75 -13.06
C LEU A 109 -11.56 9.71 -12.09
N PHE A 110 -10.86 10.70 -11.54
CA PHE A 110 -11.47 11.73 -10.70
C PHE A 110 -12.38 12.71 -11.47
N ASP A 111 -12.28 12.75 -12.80
CA ASP A 111 -13.25 13.44 -13.67
C ASP A 111 -14.53 12.63 -13.89
N ARG A 112 -14.42 11.29 -13.89
CA ARG A 112 -15.50 10.37 -14.27
C ARG A 112 -16.26 9.75 -13.11
N PHE A 113 -15.64 9.68 -11.94
CA PHE A 113 -16.17 9.00 -10.76
C PHE A 113 -16.08 9.90 -9.52
N PRO A 114 -16.91 9.68 -8.50
CA PRO A 114 -16.79 10.39 -7.23
C PRO A 114 -15.39 10.22 -6.64
N PRO A 115 -14.74 11.32 -6.20
CA PRO A 115 -13.37 11.25 -5.70
C PRO A 115 -13.24 10.34 -4.47
N GLU A 116 -14.29 10.27 -3.65
CA GLU A 116 -14.30 9.43 -2.45
C GLU A 116 -14.19 7.95 -2.83
N VAL A 117 -14.89 7.51 -3.88
CA VAL A 117 -14.86 6.11 -4.34
C VAL A 117 -13.48 5.74 -4.87
N VAL A 118 -12.91 6.54 -5.78
CA VAL A 118 -11.57 6.29 -6.34
C VAL A 118 -10.52 6.25 -5.22
N THR A 119 -10.62 7.15 -4.25
CA THR A 119 -9.68 7.26 -3.13
C THR A 119 -9.76 6.07 -2.17
N LEU A 120 -10.97 5.65 -1.80
CA LEU A 120 -11.17 4.50 -0.93
C LEU A 120 -10.72 3.22 -1.61
N LEU A 121 -10.93 3.09 -2.93
CA LEU A 121 -10.38 1.99 -3.72
C LEU A 121 -8.85 2.01 -3.75
N LEU A 122 -8.21 3.16 -3.97
CA LEU A 122 -6.74 3.29 -3.89
C LEU A 122 -6.21 2.87 -2.51
N THR A 123 -6.91 3.28 -1.45
CA THR A 123 -6.56 2.93 -0.06
C THR A 123 -6.66 1.42 0.16
N ALA A 124 -7.75 0.80 -0.29
CA ALA A 124 -7.96 -0.65 -0.20
C ALA A 124 -6.92 -1.44 -1.02
N TYR A 125 -6.69 -1.07 -2.29
CA TYR A 125 -5.71 -1.75 -3.15
C TYR A 125 -4.27 -1.55 -2.68
N GLY A 126 -3.94 -0.36 -2.16
CA GLY A 126 -2.62 -0.07 -1.60
C GLY A 126 -2.33 -0.82 -0.29
N SER A 127 -3.38 -1.17 0.48
CA SER A 127 -3.24 -1.94 1.72
C SER A 127 -3.36 -3.45 1.52
N ALA A 128 -4.03 -3.89 0.46
CA ALA A 128 -4.21 -5.30 0.15
C ALA A 128 -2.88 -6.02 -0.16
N ARG A 129 -2.86 -7.32 0.13
CA ARG A 129 -1.71 -8.19 -0.16
C ARG A 129 -1.77 -8.67 -1.60
N ASP A 130 -0.64 -8.59 -2.30
CA ASP A 130 -0.49 -9.21 -3.62
C ASP A 130 -0.32 -10.73 -3.45
N VAL A 131 -1.00 -11.53 -4.27
CA VAL A 131 -0.90 -13.00 -4.27
C VAL A 131 0.54 -13.46 -4.52
N ARG A 132 1.33 -12.69 -5.29
CA ARG A 132 2.76 -12.97 -5.50
C ARG A 132 3.59 -12.86 -4.22
N ASP A 133 3.17 -12.02 -3.27
CA ASP A 133 3.78 -11.94 -1.94
C ASP A 133 3.23 -13.00 -0.97
N ALA A 134 2.05 -13.57 -1.26
CA ALA A 134 1.50 -14.70 -0.52
C ALA A 134 2.22 -16.02 -0.88
N GLY A 135 2.52 -16.25 -2.16
CA GLY A 135 3.28 -17.42 -2.63
C GLY A 135 4.70 -17.50 -2.06
N LYS A 136 5.40 -16.36 -1.94
CA LYS A 136 6.73 -16.29 -1.26
C LYS A 136 6.69 -16.52 0.25
N ARG A 137 5.50 -16.57 0.87
CA ARG A 137 5.30 -16.88 2.31
C ARG A 137 4.94 -18.35 2.56
N GLY A 138 4.58 -19.12 1.51
CA GLY A 138 4.14 -20.52 1.64
C GLY A 138 5.21 -21.50 2.14
N ASP A 139 6.50 -21.18 1.97
CA ASP A 139 7.61 -22.07 2.35
C ASP A 139 8.31 -21.66 3.66
N ALA A 140 7.79 -20.67 4.39
CA ALA A 140 8.43 -20.13 5.60
C ALA A 140 7.57 -20.23 6.87
N VAL A 141 6.55 -21.10 6.89
CA VAL A 141 5.82 -21.47 8.11
C VAL A 141 5.81 -22.99 8.27
N VAL A 142 7.01 -23.57 8.35
CA VAL A 142 7.23 -24.82 9.09
C VAL A 142 8.44 -24.55 9.98
N GLY A 143 8.19 -24.35 11.29
CA GLY A 143 9.26 -24.22 12.27
C GLY A 143 9.22 -22.95 13.12
N ALA A 144 8.16 -22.78 13.90
CA ALA A 144 8.27 -22.19 15.24
C ALA A 144 7.07 -22.69 16.04
N GLY A 145 7.28 -23.80 16.73
CA GLY A 145 6.33 -24.29 17.72
C GLY A 145 6.13 -23.24 18.80
N ALA A 146 4.87 -22.87 19.01
CA ALA A 146 4.37 -22.41 20.29
C ALA A 146 3.03 -23.10 20.47
N THR A 147 3.04 -24.17 21.25
CA THR A 147 1.85 -24.79 21.83
C THR A 147 0.98 -23.71 22.50
N PRO A 148 -0.34 -23.65 22.24
CA PRO A 148 -1.22 -22.89 23.09
C PRO A 148 -1.24 -23.57 24.45
N GLY A 149 -0.69 -22.89 25.47
CA GLY A 149 -0.91 -23.27 26.86
C GLY A 149 -2.39 -23.09 27.16
N GLU A 150 -3.06 -24.19 27.49
CA GLU A 150 -4.35 -24.20 28.15
C GLU A 150 -4.17 -23.52 29.52
N GLY A 151 -4.54 -22.25 29.60
CA GLY A 151 -4.69 -21.54 30.86
C GLY A 151 -6.13 -21.69 31.31
N GLU A 152 -6.34 -22.57 32.28
CA GLU A 152 -7.58 -22.72 33.04
C GLU A 152 -8.12 -21.35 33.50
N TYR A 153 -9.39 -21.09 33.20
CA TYR A 153 -10.15 -20.05 33.87
C TYR A 153 -10.41 -20.52 35.32
N PRO A 154 -10.09 -19.73 36.36
CA PRO A 154 -10.50 -20.11 37.70
C PRO A 154 -12.01 -19.94 37.84
N THR A 155 -12.67 -21.04 38.17
CA THR A 155 -14.06 -21.12 38.61
C THR A 155 -14.23 -20.29 39.87
N VAL A 156 -15.17 -19.35 39.87
CA VAL A 156 -15.63 -18.69 41.09
C VAL A 156 -16.53 -19.67 41.85
N GLU A 157 -15.97 -20.32 42.88
CA GLU A 157 -16.78 -21.04 43.87
C GLU A 157 -17.17 -20.10 45.01
N GLU A 158 -18.49 -20.01 45.17
CA GLU A 158 -19.26 -19.44 46.26
C GLU A 158 -19.24 -20.36 47.48
N GLN A 159 -18.92 -19.82 48.67
CA GLN A 159 -19.41 -20.21 50.02
C GLN A 159 -18.67 -19.33 51.07
N ALA A 160 -19.35 -18.46 51.83
CA ALA A 160 -20.21 -18.71 52.98
C ALA A 160 -19.43 -19.15 54.25
N ASP A 161 -19.17 -18.17 55.13
CA ASP A 161 -19.41 -18.23 56.58
C ASP A 161 -19.55 -16.80 57.13
#